data_AF-A0A351KZ80-F1
#
_entry.id   AF-A0A351KZ80-F1
#
_cell.length_a   1.000
_cell.length_b   1.000
_cell.length_c   1.000
_cell.angle_alpha   90.00
_cell.angle_beta   90.00
_cell.angle_gamma   90.00
#
_symmetry.space_group_name_H-M   'P 1'
#
loop_
_entity.id
_entity.type
_entity.pdbx_description
1 polymer ?
#
loop_
_entity_poly.entity_id
_entity_poly.type
_entity_poly.pdbx_seq_one_letter_code
_entity_poly.pdbx_strand_id
1 'polypeptide(L)'
;MKRRHFLQFSSSLLASLGISQLDLIYGANRYGKVLAQSTSRQLALLVGINNYTSGIRPLQGCLTDVEMQRELLIHRFGFNPKDILEVNDTKATRSEIITAFEEHLIKQAKPDDIVVFHFSGHGSRIIDPNPYSRTRIRSKTGK
;
A
#
# COMPACT_ATOMS: atom_id res chain seq x y z
N MET A 1 -15.93 -46.20 19.07
CA MET A 1 -14.64 -45.62 19.52
C MET A 1 -14.82 -44.14 19.85
N LYS A 2 -14.40 -43.67 21.03
CA LYS A 2 -14.56 -42.28 21.45
C LYS A 2 -13.45 -41.41 20.82
N ARG A 3 -13.83 -40.34 20.10
CA ARG A 3 -12.92 -39.37 19.41
C ARG A 3 -11.75 -38.86 20.25
N ARG A 4 -11.89 -38.90 21.58
CA ARG A 4 -10.91 -38.44 22.57
C ARG A 4 -9.71 -39.40 22.71
N HIS A 5 -9.92 -40.70 22.52
CA HIS A 5 -8.87 -41.71 22.60
C HIS A 5 -7.98 -41.75 21.34
N PHE A 6 -8.53 -41.41 20.17
CA PHE A 6 -7.79 -41.42 18.91
C PHE A 6 -6.70 -40.33 18.87
N LEU A 7 -6.96 -39.18 19.49
CA LEU A 7 -5.99 -38.08 19.58
C LEU A 7 -4.87 -38.36 20.59
N GLN A 8 -5.17 -39.04 21.70
CA GLN A 8 -4.14 -39.47 22.65
C GLN A 8 -3.28 -40.62 22.11
N PHE A 9 -3.86 -41.51 21.31
CA PHE A 9 -3.13 -42.61 20.68
C PHE A 9 -2.21 -42.13 19.54
N SER A 10 -2.64 -41.18 18.72
CA SER A 10 -1.82 -40.63 17.62
C SER A 10 -0.66 -39.77 18.10
N SER A 11 -0.85 -38.99 19.18
CA SER A 11 0.20 -38.14 19.76
C SER A 11 1.33 -38.95 20.41
N SER A 12 1.02 -40.10 21.02
CA SER A 12 2.02 -41.00 21.62
C SER A 12 2.86 -41.74 20.57
N LEU A 13 2.29 -42.06 19.39
CA LEU A 13 3.03 -42.66 18.28
C LEU A 13 4.03 -41.70 17.60
N LEU A 14 3.71 -40.40 17.53
CA LEU A 14 4.63 -39.40 16.96
C LEU A 14 5.84 -39.13 17.85
N ALA A 15 5.68 -39.26 19.18
CA ALA A 15 6.77 -39.13 20.14
C ALA A 15 7.75 -40.32 20.09
N SER A 16 7.27 -41.55 19.83
CA SER A 16 8.13 -42.74 19.75
C SER A 16 8.90 -42.85 18.43
N LEU A 17 8.44 -42.21 17.36
CA LEU A 17 9.10 -42.17 16.04
C LEU A 17 10.20 -41.11 15.92
N GLY A 18 10.60 -40.46 17.03
CA GLY A 18 11.78 -39.58 17.08
C GLY A 18 11.55 -38.12 16.76
N ILE A 19 10.29 -37.67 16.64
CA ILE A 19 9.99 -36.24 16.59
C ILE A 19 10.07 -35.71 18.03
N SER A 20 11.15 -35.03 18.37
CA SER A 20 11.31 -34.45 19.70
C SER A 20 10.20 -33.42 19.93
N GLN A 21 9.52 -33.50 21.09
CA GLN A 21 8.46 -32.55 21.44
C GLN A 21 8.97 -31.10 21.41
N LEU A 22 10.26 -30.92 21.66
CA LEU A 22 10.93 -29.62 21.58
C LEU A 22 11.00 -29.10 20.13
N ASP A 23 11.40 -29.92 19.15
CA ASP A 23 11.47 -29.48 17.74
C ASP A 23 10.09 -29.11 17.17
N LEU A 24 9.05 -29.85 17.57
CA LEU A 24 7.66 -29.51 17.25
C LEU A 24 7.25 -28.18 17.87
N ILE A 25 7.59 -27.93 19.13
CA ILE A 25 7.25 -26.67 19.83
C ILE A 25 8.04 -25.49 19.24
N TYR A 26 9.32 -25.65 18.92
CA TYR A 26 10.12 -24.61 18.27
C TYR A 26 9.63 -24.32 16.85
N GLY A 27 9.29 -25.35 16.07
CA GLY A 27 8.65 -25.21 14.77
C GLY A 27 7.32 -24.49 14.90
N ALA A 28 6.42 -24.96 15.76
CA ALA A 28 5.11 -24.36 15.98
C ALA A 28 5.19 -22.90 16.44
N ASN A 29 6.14 -22.55 17.31
CA ASN A 29 6.35 -21.17 17.75
C ASN A 29 6.87 -20.28 16.61
N ARG A 30 7.75 -20.78 15.73
CA ARG A 30 8.19 -20.02 14.55
C ARG A 30 7.06 -19.84 13.53
N TYR A 31 6.31 -20.89 13.24
CA TYR A 31 5.13 -20.82 12.37
C TYR A 31 4.07 -19.88 12.95
N GLY A 32 3.79 -19.99 14.25
CA GLY A 32 2.88 -19.10 14.96
C GLY A 32 3.34 -17.64 14.93
N LYS A 33 4.66 -17.37 15.05
CA LYS A 33 5.23 -16.02 14.98
C LYS A 33 5.14 -15.41 13.58
N VAL A 34 5.36 -16.21 12.52
CA VAL A 34 5.19 -15.77 11.13
C VAL A 34 3.72 -15.49 10.81
N LEU A 35 2.81 -16.33 11.30
CA LEU A 35 1.36 -16.13 11.15
C LEU A 35 0.83 -14.97 12.01
N ALA A 36 1.46 -14.70 13.16
CA ALA A 36 1.11 -13.60 14.06
C ALA A 36 1.74 -12.26 13.64
N GLN A 37 2.70 -12.27 12.73
CA GLN A 37 3.24 -11.03 12.16
C GLN A 37 2.17 -10.43 11.25
N SER A 38 1.62 -9.28 11.65
CA SER A 38 0.64 -8.58 10.83
C SER A 38 1.26 -8.26 9.48
N THR A 39 0.60 -8.66 8.40
CA THR A 39 0.94 -8.16 7.07
C THR A 39 0.81 -6.65 7.08
N SER A 40 1.84 -5.91 6.63
CA SER A 40 1.79 -4.46 6.47
C SER A 40 0.51 -4.04 5.76
N ARG A 41 -0.24 -3.08 6.32
CA ARG A 41 -1.46 -2.61 5.66
C ARG A 41 -1.04 -1.89 4.37
N GLN A 42 -1.88 -2.01 3.35
CA GLN A 42 -1.66 -1.44 2.04
C GLN A 42 -2.76 -0.43 1.75
N LEU A 43 -2.41 0.84 1.59
CA LEU A 43 -3.33 1.93 1.30
C LEU A 43 -3.04 2.49 -0.09
N ALA A 44 -4.07 2.77 -0.88
CA ALA A 44 -3.90 3.44 -2.17
C ALA A 44 -4.86 4.62 -2.35
N LEU A 45 -4.36 5.68 -2.97
CA LEU A 45 -5.15 6.78 -3.52
C LEU A 45 -4.89 6.87 -5.02
N LEU A 46 -5.93 6.67 -5.83
CA LEU A 46 -5.87 6.70 -7.28
C LEU A 46 -6.71 7.88 -7.79
N VAL A 47 -6.10 8.73 -8.62
CA VAL A 47 -6.75 9.94 -9.12
C VAL A 47 -6.69 9.96 -10.64
N GLY A 48 -7.85 10.04 -11.29
CA GLY A 48 -7.97 10.04 -12.74
C GLY A 48 -8.84 11.19 -13.22
N ILE A 49 -8.30 12.05 -14.07
CA ILE A 49 -9.04 13.23 -14.56
C ILE A 49 -9.01 13.26 -16.09
N ASN A 50 -10.16 13.01 -16.70
CA ASN A 50 -10.40 13.17 -18.13
C ASN A 50 -11.11 14.50 -18.42
N ASN A 51 -12.08 14.85 -17.58
CA ASN A 51 -12.96 15.99 -17.78
C ASN A 51 -12.40 17.25 -17.12
N TYR A 52 -11.78 18.11 -17.93
CA TYR A 52 -11.26 19.41 -17.50
C TYR A 52 -12.20 20.55 -17.90
N THR A 53 -12.34 21.54 -17.02
CA THR A 53 -13.11 22.76 -17.26
C THR A 53 -12.17 23.93 -17.63
N SER A 54 -12.74 25.12 -17.83
CA SER A 54 -11.97 26.38 -18.02
C SER A 54 -11.03 26.39 -19.24
N GLY A 55 -11.47 25.78 -20.35
CA GLY A 55 -10.75 25.80 -21.63
C GLY A 55 -9.59 24.83 -21.75
N ILE A 56 -9.36 23.97 -20.74
CA ILE A 56 -8.37 22.90 -20.82
C ILE A 56 -8.95 21.74 -21.63
N ARG A 57 -8.16 21.22 -22.58
CA ARG A 57 -8.59 20.12 -23.45
C ARG A 57 -8.84 18.84 -22.63
N PRO A 58 -9.97 18.13 -22.81
CA PRO A 58 -10.22 16.87 -22.12
C PRO A 58 -9.27 15.76 -22.58
N LEU A 59 -9.05 14.79 -21.69
CA LEU A 59 -8.34 13.54 -21.95
C LEU A 59 -9.34 12.37 -22.00
N GLN A 60 -8.88 11.20 -22.45
CA GLN A 60 -9.74 10.00 -22.57
C GLN A 60 -9.19 8.77 -21.83
N GLY A 61 -7.89 8.72 -21.52
CA GLY A 61 -7.25 7.53 -20.94
C GLY A 61 -7.20 7.48 -19.41
N CYS A 62 -7.35 8.61 -18.72
CA CYS A 62 -6.99 8.69 -17.30
C CYS A 62 -7.84 7.81 -16.40
N LEU A 63 -9.13 7.66 -16.72
CA LEU A 63 -10.02 6.76 -15.97
C LEU A 63 -9.68 5.28 -16.22
N THR A 64 -9.26 4.94 -17.44
CA THR A 64 -8.78 3.59 -17.77
C THR A 64 -7.48 3.29 -17.02
N ASP A 65 -6.57 4.26 -16.91
CA ASP A 65 -5.33 4.12 -16.13
C ASP A 65 -5.62 3.84 -14.65
N VAL A 66 -6.57 4.56 -14.05
CA VAL A 66 -7.01 4.33 -12.66
C VAL A 66 -7.57 2.92 -12.49
N GLU A 67 -8.47 2.48 -13.37
CA GLU A 67 -9.05 1.14 -13.31
C GLU A 67 -7.98 0.05 -13.46
N MET A 68 -7.06 0.18 -14.42
CA MET A 68 -5.97 -0.78 -14.59
C MET A 68 -5.05 -0.82 -13.38
N GLN A 69 -4.74 0.34 -12.79
CA GLN A 69 -3.91 0.42 -11.59
C GLN A 69 -4.62 -0.23 -10.39
N ARG A 70 -5.92 0.00 -10.23
CA ARG A 70 -6.75 -0.61 -9.20
C ARG A 70 -6.73 -2.13 -9.30
N GLU A 71 -7.02 -2.67 -10.49
CA GLU A 71 -7.05 -4.11 -10.73
C GLU A 71 -5.66 -4.76 -10.50
N LEU A 72 -4.60 -4.07 -10.92
CA LEU A 72 -3.23 -4.50 -10.66
C LEU A 72 -2.94 -4.57 -9.15
N LEU A 73 -3.30 -3.54 -8.38
CA LEU A 73 -3.08 -3.50 -6.94
C LEU A 73 -3.83 -4.62 -6.22
N ILE A 74 -5.09 -4.87 -6.59
CA ILE A 74 -5.91 -5.92 -5.97
C ILE A 74 -5.36 -7.30 -6.33
N HIS A 75 -5.26 -7.60 -7.62
CA HIS A 75 -5.04 -8.97 -8.09
C HIS A 75 -3.58 -9.41 -8.10
N ARG A 76 -2.64 -8.46 -8.23
CA ARG A 76 -1.20 -8.78 -8.25
C ARG A 76 -0.51 -8.50 -6.94
N PHE A 77 -0.90 -7.44 -6.24
CA PHE A 77 -0.21 -6.96 -5.04
C PHE A 77 -0.97 -7.21 -3.73
N GLY A 78 -2.19 -7.76 -3.81
CA GLY A 78 -2.95 -8.19 -2.64
C GLY A 78 -3.61 -7.05 -1.86
N PHE A 79 -3.75 -5.86 -2.46
CA PHE A 79 -4.43 -4.75 -1.80
C PHE A 79 -5.88 -5.14 -1.53
N ASN A 80 -6.35 -4.84 -0.33
CA ASN A 80 -7.76 -4.94 -0.01
C ASN A 80 -8.50 -3.84 -0.79
N PRO A 81 -9.55 -4.16 -1.59
CA PRO A 81 -10.29 -3.15 -2.34
C PRO A 81 -10.87 -2.01 -1.48
N LYS A 82 -11.12 -2.27 -0.18
CA LYS A 82 -11.61 -1.25 0.76
C LYS A 82 -10.56 -0.22 1.18
N ASP A 83 -9.29 -0.54 0.98
CA ASP A 83 -8.15 0.33 1.31
C ASP A 83 -7.67 1.14 0.08
N ILE A 84 -8.36 1.01 -1.05
CA ILE A 84 -8.13 1.77 -2.28
C ILE A 84 -9.22 2.85 -2.38
N LEU A 85 -8.81 4.11 -2.40
CA LEU A 85 -9.69 5.26 -2.63
C LEU A 85 -9.46 5.80 -4.04
N GLU A 86 -10.54 6.01 -4.78
CA GLU A 86 -10.52 6.60 -6.13
C GLU A 86 -11.18 7.97 -6.13
N VAL A 87 -10.54 8.94 -6.78
CA VAL A 87 -11.07 10.30 -6.93
C VAL A 87 -10.99 10.69 -8.40
N ASN A 88 -12.14 10.80 -9.07
CA ASN A 88 -12.22 10.92 -10.52
C ASN A 88 -13.00 12.15 -10.99
N ASP A 89 -12.57 12.72 -12.13
CA ASP A 89 -13.24 13.81 -12.86
C ASP A 89 -13.77 14.95 -11.97
N THR A 90 -15.09 15.18 -11.97
CA THR A 90 -15.73 16.30 -11.27
C THR A 90 -15.57 16.22 -9.76
N LYS A 91 -15.28 15.03 -9.21
CA LYS A 91 -14.94 14.84 -7.81
C LYS A 91 -13.47 15.13 -7.52
N ALA A 92 -12.59 15.09 -8.52
CA ALA A 92 -11.16 15.36 -8.39
C ALA A 92 -10.85 16.87 -8.32
N THR A 93 -11.56 17.57 -7.44
CA THR A 93 -11.24 18.96 -7.11
C THR A 93 -9.98 19.00 -6.25
N ARG A 94 -9.30 20.16 -6.23
CA ARG A 94 -8.13 20.37 -5.35
C ARG A 94 -8.45 20.05 -3.89
N SER A 95 -9.61 20.48 -3.41
CA SER A 95 -10.03 20.25 -2.02
C SER A 95 -10.19 18.76 -1.75
N GLU A 96 -10.90 18.05 -2.62
CA GLU A 96 -11.16 16.62 -2.45
C GLU A 96 -9.88 15.77 -2.53
N ILE A 97 -8.94 16.11 -3.42
CA ILE A 97 -7.65 15.40 -3.48
C ILE A 97 -6.85 15.62 -2.19
N ILE A 98 -6.81 16.85 -1.66
CA ILE A 98 -6.12 17.14 -0.39
C ILE A 98 -6.79 16.39 0.77
N THR A 99 -8.12 16.43 0.87
CA THR A 99 -8.87 15.68 1.88
C THR A 99 -8.59 14.18 1.77
N ALA A 100 -8.55 13.63 0.56
CA ALA A 100 -8.21 12.22 0.34
C ALA A 100 -6.79 11.89 0.83
N PHE A 101 -5.80 12.75 0.58
CA PHE A 101 -4.46 12.58 1.16
C PHE A 101 -4.49 12.58 2.69
N GLU A 102 -5.13 13.58 3.29
CA GLU A 102 -5.16 13.77 4.75
C GLU A 102 -5.90 12.63 5.46
N GLU A 103 -7.13 12.35 5.03
CA GLU A 103 -8.02 11.39 5.70
C GLU A 103 -7.72 9.93 5.32
N HIS A 104 -7.34 9.66 4.08
CA HIS A 104 -7.14 8.28 3.61
C HIS A 104 -5.72 7.79 3.82
N LEU A 105 -4.72 8.61 3.45
CA LEU A 105 -3.32 8.18 3.50
C LEU A 105 -2.66 8.57 4.82
N ILE A 106 -2.65 9.86 5.16
CA ILE A 106 -1.84 10.38 6.27
C ILE A 106 -2.36 9.89 7.63
N LYS A 107 -3.66 10.05 7.91
CA LYS A 107 -4.22 9.68 9.22
C LYS A 107 -4.28 8.17 9.47
N GLN A 108 -4.34 7.36 8.42
CA GLN A 108 -4.52 5.91 8.56
C GLN A 108 -3.23 5.12 8.50
N ALA A 109 -2.20 5.62 7.79
CA ALA A 109 -0.94 4.93 7.65
C ALA A 109 -0.20 4.82 8.99
N LYS A 110 0.38 3.64 9.22
CA LYS A 110 1.24 3.32 10.37
C LYS A 110 2.65 3.01 9.89
N PRO A 111 3.65 2.98 10.81
CA PRO A 111 4.97 2.45 10.46
C PRO A 111 4.86 1.10 9.77
N ASP A 112 5.72 0.89 8.77
CA ASP A 112 5.79 -0.31 7.93
C ASP A 112 4.61 -0.54 6.98
N ASP A 113 3.59 0.32 6.95
CA ASP A 113 2.54 0.28 5.93
C ASP A 113 3.07 0.67 4.55
N ILE A 114 2.43 0.13 3.51
CA ILE A 114 2.70 0.46 2.11
C ILE A 114 1.64 1.44 1.65
N VAL A 115 2.08 2.59 1.15
CA VAL A 115 1.20 3.62 0.60
C VAL A 115 1.50 3.81 -0.89
N VAL A 116 0.47 3.74 -1.72
CA VAL A 116 0.55 4.01 -3.16
C VAL A 116 -0.28 5.25 -3.50
N PHE A 117 0.31 6.16 -4.25
CA PHE A 117 -0.40 7.26 -4.88
C PHE A 117 -0.21 7.17 -6.39
N HIS A 118 -1.32 7.21 -7.13
CA HIS A 118 -1.33 7.23 -8.59
C HIS A 118 -2.15 8.43 -9.06
N PHE A 119 -1.60 9.18 -10.02
CA PHE A 119 -2.30 10.28 -10.68
C PHE A 119 -2.16 10.14 -12.18
N SER A 120 -3.29 10.15 -12.89
CA SER A 120 -3.35 10.26 -14.35
C SER A 120 -4.16 11.50 -14.75
N GLY A 121 -3.53 12.41 -15.49
CA GLY A 121 -4.10 13.70 -15.88
C GLY A 121 -3.06 14.69 -16.43
N HIS A 122 -3.51 15.90 -16.74
CA HIS A 122 -2.66 17.04 -17.12
C HIS A 122 -1.71 17.46 -16.00
N GLY A 123 -0.48 17.77 -16.38
CA GLY A 123 0.51 18.47 -15.56
C GLY A 123 0.87 19.82 -16.17
N SER A 124 1.24 20.77 -15.34
CA SER A 124 1.74 22.08 -15.77
C SER A 124 3.08 22.39 -15.13
N ARG A 125 3.83 23.30 -15.74
CA ARG A 125 5.06 23.86 -15.18
C ARG A 125 4.75 25.27 -14.70
N ILE A 126 5.16 25.56 -13.49
CA ILE A 126 5.12 26.91 -12.92
C ILE A 126 6.55 27.39 -12.68
N ILE A 127 6.76 28.69 -12.78
CA ILE A 127 8.04 29.31 -12.44
C ILE A 127 8.22 29.19 -10.92
N ASP A 128 9.37 28.69 -10.49
CA ASP A 128 9.73 28.66 -9.08
C ASP A 128 9.97 30.10 -8.58
N PRO A 129 9.19 30.59 -7.60
CA PRO A 129 9.40 31.93 -7.06
C PRO A 129 10.68 32.05 -6.21
N ASN A 130 11.28 30.93 -5.76
CA ASN A 130 12.50 30.92 -4.95
C ASN A 130 13.55 29.94 -5.52
N PRO A 131 14.10 30.23 -6.71
CA PRO A 131 15.05 29.34 -7.35
C PRO A 131 16.34 29.25 -6.53
N TYR A 132 16.78 28.03 -6.23
CA TYR A 132 18.08 27.80 -5.59
C TYR A 132 19.21 28.35 -6.47
N SER A 133 19.81 29.47 -6.04
CA SER A 133 20.97 30.04 -6.74
C SER A 133 22.20 29.12 -6.58
N ARG A 134 22.74 28.65 -7.69
CA ARG A 134 23.94 27.78 -7.77
C ARG A 134 25.22 28.44 -7.22
N THR A 135 25.18 29.75 -6.94
CA THR A 135 26.32 30.58 -6.55
C THR A 135 26.81 30.32 -5.12
N ARG A 136 25.98 29.84 -4.19
CA ARG A 136 26.41 29.58 -2.79
C ARG A 136 27.27 28.33 -2.59
N ILE A 137 27.31 27.41 -3.55
CA ILE A 137 28.07 26.16 -3.40
C ILE A 137 29.56 26.35 -3.71
N ARG A 138 29.93 27.35 -4.53
CA ARG A 138 31.34 27.58 -4.91
C ARG A 138 32.15 28.43 -3.92
N SER A 139 31.52 29.10 -2.96
CA SER A 139 32.24 29.98 -2.03
C SER A 139 32.69 29.31 -0.73
N LYS A 140 32.47 28.00 -0.54
CA LYS A 140 32.87 27.26 0.69
C LYS A 140 33.97 26.21 0.49
N THR A 141 34.58 26.13 -0.70
CA THR A 141 35.72 25.23 -0.99
C THR A 141 37.00 25.99 -1.37
N GLY A 142 37.14 27.22 -0.90
CA GLY A 142 38.34 28.03 -1.11
C GLY A 142 38.74 28.82 0.13
N LYS A 143 39.26 28.12 1.14
CA LYS A 143 40.35 28.57 2.03
C LYS A 143 40.81 27.41 2.90
#